data_AF-A0A952FLF5-F1
#
_entry.id   AF-A0A952FLF5-F1
#
_cell.length_a   1.000
_cell.length_b   1.000
_cell.length_c   1.000
_cell.angle_alpha   90.00
_cell.angle_beta   90.00
_cell.angle_gamma   90.00
#
_symmetry.space_group_name_H-M   'P 1'
#
loop_
_entity.id
_entity.type
_entity.pdbx_description
1 polymer ?
#
loop_
_entity_poly.entity_id
_entity_poly.type
_entity_poly.pdbx_seq_one_letter_code
_entity_poly.pdbx_strand_id
1 'polypeptide(L)' 'MFHAFFFVPVIIFLVIVAPIWLVLHYVTRWRSSRTLSREDERMLVDLWESAKRMELRIQTLEKILDAEAPQWRRPTP' A
#
# COMPACT_ATOMS: atom_id res chain seq x y z
N MET A 1 -17.89 12.63 52.67
CA MET A 1 -18.43 13.69 51.78
C MET A 1 -17.33 14.39 50.95
N PHE A 2 -16.12 14.65 51.47
CA PHE A 2 -15.03 15.31 50.72
C PHE A 2 -14.53 14.58 49.46
N HIS A 3 -14.57 13.25 49.41
CA HIS A 3 -14.07 12.49 48.24
C HIS A 3 -14.94 12.68 46.98
N ALA A 4 -16.24 12.97 47.14
CA ALA A 4 -17.12 13.22 46.01
C ALA A 4 -16.75 14.51 45.26
N PHE A 5 -16.23 15.52 45.97
CA PHE A 5 -15.86 16.81 45.39
C PHE A 5 -14.67 16.72 44.43
N PHE A 6 -13.69 15.86 44.73
CA PHE A 6 -12.54 15.62 43.84
C PHE A 6 -12.84 14.61 42.71
N PHE A 7 -13.77 13.69 42.94
CA PHE A 7 -14.11 12.65 41.97
C PHE A 7 -14.85 13.19 40.73
N VAL A 8 -15.75 14.16 40.92
CA VAL A 8 -16.52 14.79 39.84
C VAL A 8 -15.64 15.43 38.76
N PRO A 9 -14.69 16.33 39.08
CA PRO A 9 -13.81 16.93 38.07
C PRO A 9 -12.88 15.91 37.41
N VAL A 10 -12.45 14.86 38.12
CA VAL A 10 -11.64 13.77 37.55
C VAL A 10 -12.42 12.97 36.52
N ILE A 11 -13.69 12.64 36.78
CA ILE A 11 -14.55 11.97 35.80
C ILE A 11 -14.72 12.82 34.56
N ILE A 12 -15.04 14.11 34.70
CA ILE A 12 -15.23 15.01 33.55
C ILE A 12 -13.95 15.08 32.71
N PHE A 13 -12.79 15.19 33.37
CA PHE A 13 -11.50 15.16 32.70
C PHE A 13 -11.30 13.85 31.93
N LEU A 14 -11.58 12.70 32.52
CA LEU A 14 -11.46 11.40 31.85
C LEU A 14 -12.42 11.26 30.67
N VAL A 15 -13.67 11.72 30.80
CA VAL A 15 -14.68 11.66 29.74
C VAL A 15 -14.30 12.52 28.53
N ILE A 16 -13.50 13.57 28.70
CA ILE A 16 -13.04 14.40 27.58
C ILE A 16 -11.68 13.93 27.06
N VAL A 17 -10.72 13.73 27.95
CA VAL A 17 -9.33 13.44 27.57
C VAL A 17 -9.17 12.01 27.08
N ALA A 18 -9.83 11.03 27.69
CA ALA A 18 -9.68 9.63 27.28
C ALA A 18 -10.21 9.39 25.86
N PRO A 19 -11.39 9.93 25.44
CA PRO A 19 -11.83 9.79 24.05
C PRO A 19 -10.95 10.53 23.05
N ILE A 20 -10.45 11.73 23.38
CA ILE A 20 -9.51 12.46 22.51
C ILE A 20 -8.22 11.65 22.32
N TRP A 21 -7.69 11.09 23.39
CA TRP A 21 -6.51 10.23 23.34
C TRP A 21 -6.77 8.96 22.55
N LEU A 22 -7.93 8.31 22.75
CA LEU A 22 -8.36 7.13 21.99
C LEU A 22 -8.36 7.44 20.49
N VAL A 23 -9.06 8.51 20.09
CA VAL A 23 -9.12 8.94 18.69
C VAL A 23 -7.71 9.22 18.15
N LEU A 24 -6.87 9.96 18.88
CA LEU A 24 -5.50 10.26 18.46
C LEU A 24 -4.64 8.99 18.34
N HIS A 25 -4.80 8.03 19.24
CA HIS A 25 -4.10 6.75 19.21
C HIS A 25 -4.45 5.96 17.95
N TYR A 26 -5.75 5.80 17.66
CA TYR A 26 -6.21 5.09 16.47
C TYR A 26 -5.86 5.82 15.18
N VAL A 27 -6.00 7.15 15.13
CA VAL A 27 -5.60 7.95 13.96
C VAL A 27 -4.10 7.85 13.70
N THR A 28 -3.27 7.88 14.74
CA THR A 28 -1.81 7.75 14.59
C THR A 28 -1.41 6.35 14.11
N ARG A 29 -2.04 5.29 14.66
CA ARG A 29 -1.87 3.92 14.18
C ARG A 29 -2.32 3.76 12.72
N TRP A 30 -3.45 4.38 12.36
CA TRP A 30 -3.98 4.36 11.00
C TRP A 30 -3.15 5.17 10.00
N ARG A 31 -2.63 6.33 10.42
CA ARG A 31 -1.71 7.12 9.59
C ARG A 31 -0.38 6.40 9.39
N SER A 32 0.14 5.73 10.42
CA SER A 32 1.32 4.87 10.30
C SER A 32 1.10 3.78 9.24
N SER A 33 -0.07 3.14 9.19
CA SER A 33 -0.43 2.22 8.09
C SER A 33 -0.63 2.89 6.72
N ARG A 34 -0.93 4.20 6.67
CA ARG A 34 -1.11 4.97 5.42
C ARG A 34 0.17 5.57 4.86
N THR A 35 1.28 5.53 5.61
CA THR A 35 2.61 5.93 5.11
C THR A 35 3.06 5.10 3.91
N LEU A 36 2.42 3.95 3.67
CA LEU A 36 2.57 3.12 2.49
C LEU A 36 2.31 3.86 1.17
N SER A 37 1.47 4.91 1.11
CA SER A 37 1.09 5.52 -0.18
C SER A 37 2.28 5.94 -1.08
N ARG A 38 3.38 6.47 -0.52
CA ARG A 38 4.56 6.85 -1.32
C ARG A 38 5.43 5.65 -1.72
N GLU A 39 5.43 4.62 -0.90
CA GLU A 39 6.14 3.37 -1.18
C GLU A 39 5.37 2.54 -2.21
N ASP A 40 4.05 2.50 -2.10
CA ASP A 40 3.11 1.92 -3.06
C ASP A 40 3.25 2.59 -4.43
N GLU A 41 3.31 3.92 -4.50
CA GLU A 41 3.56 4.65 -5.75
C GLU A 41 4.88 4.24 -6.40
N ARG A 42 5.96 4.10 -5.62
CA ARG A 42 7.27 3.65 -6.14
C ARG A 42 7.21 2.21 -6.63
N MET A 43 6.57 1.32 -5.86
CA MET A 43 6.40 -0.08 -6.24
C MET A 43 5.63 -0.20 -7.56
N LEU A 44 4.59 0.60 -7.77
CA LEU A 44 3.84 0.63 -9.02
C LEU A 44 4.71 1.09 -10.20
N VAL A 45 5.58 2.09 -10.00
CA VAL A 45 6.52 2.55 -11.02
C VAL A 45 7.51 1.44 -11.38
N ASP A 46 8.09 0.75 -10.39
CA ASP A 46 9.05 -0.34 -10.60
C ASP A 46 8.42 -1.54 -11.33
N LEU A 47 7.17 -1.87 -10.98
CA LEU A 47 6.40 -2.92 -11.66
C LEU A 47 6.12 -2.55 -13.12
N TRP A 48 5.76 -1.29 -13.37
CA TRP A 48 5.52 -0.80 -14.72
C TRP A 48 6.78 -0.82 -15.58
N GLU A 49 7.91 -0.38 -15.03
CA GLU A 49 9.20 -0.43 -15.73
C GLU A 49 9.63 -1.88 -16.02
N SER A 50 9.45 -2.77 -15.06
CA SER A 50 9.73 -4.20 -15.22
C SER A 50 8.87 -4.85 -16.31
N ALA A 51 7.57 -4.53 -16.34
CA ALA A 51 6.65 -5.00 -17.37
C ALA A 51 7.08 -4.51 -18.76
N LYS A 52 7.45 -3.23 -18.88
CA LYS A 52 7.94 -2.63 -20.14
C LYS A 52 9.23 -3.30 -20.62
N ARG A 53 10.16 -3.61 -19.71
CA ARG A 53 11.39 -4.34 -20.05
C ARG A 53 11.09 -5.77 -20.53
N MET A 54 10.12 -6.43 -19.92
CA MET A 54 9.69 -7.77 -20.34
C MET A 54 9.06 -7.75 -21.74
N GLU A 55 8.23 -6.75 -22.04
CA GLU A 55 7.65 -6.55 -23.37
C GLU A 55 8.72 -6.40 -24.46
N LEU A 56 9.73 -5.55 -24.23
CA LEU A 56 10.84 -5.37 -25.18
C LEU A 56 11.62 -6.66 -25.43
N ARG A 57 11.79 -7.47 -24.37
CA ARG A 57 12.45 -8.78 -24.49
C ARG A 57 11.59 -9.76 -25.29
N ILE A 58 10.28 -9.79 -25.07
CA ILE A 58 9.35 -10.62 -25.84
C ILE A 58 9.42 -10.22 -27.32
N GLN A 59 9.35 -8.93 -27.64
CA GLN A 59 9.47 -8.46 -29.03
C GLN A 59 10.81 -8.86 -29.66
N THR A 60 11.90 -8.82 -28.89
CA THR A 60 13.21 -9.28 -29.35
C THR A 60 13.22 -10.78 -29.61
N LEU A 61 12.65 -11.57 -28.71
CA LEU A 61 12.53 -13.02 -28.87
C LEU A 61 11.64 -13.39 -30.05
N GLU A 62 10.52 -12.71 -30.24
CA GLU A 62 9.66 -12.89 -31.41
C GLU A 62 10.42 -12.61 -32.70
N LYS A 63 11.20 -11.52 -32.74
CA LYS A 63 12.04 -11.19 -33.91
C LYS A 63 13.10 -12.26 -34.20
N ILE A 64 13.75 -12.79 -33.17
CA ILE A 64 14.73 -13.88 -33.32
C ILE A 64 14.02 -15.14 -33.82
N LEU A 65 12.88 -15.48 -33.22
CA LEU A 65 12.13 -16.69 -33.54
C LEU A 65 11.52 -16.63 -34.96
N ASP A 66 11.09 -15.44 -35.40
CA ASP A 66 10.68 -15.18 -36.78
C ASP A 66 11.83 -15.38 -37.78
N ALA A 67 13.08 -15.10 -37.39
CA ALA A 67 14.26 -15.31 -38.23
C ALA A 67 14.76 -16.77 -38.23
N GLU A 68 14.77 -17.43 -37.06
CA GLU A 68 15.36 -18.76 -36.90
C GLU A 68 14.39 -19.92 -37.13
N ALA A 69 13.09 -19.72 -36.89
CA ALA A 69 12.09 -20.79 -37.00
C ALA A 69 10.80 -20.33 -37.69
N PRO A 70 10.80 -20.00 -39.00
CA PRO A 70 9.68 -19.32 -39.70
C PRO A 70 8.29 -19.96 -39.56
N GLN A 71 8.21 -21.25 -39.22
CA GLN A 71 6.97 -21.98 -38.99
C GLN A 71 6.44 -21.94 -37.54
N TRP A 72 7.12 -21.30 -36.58
CA TRP A 72 6.78 -21.33 -35.15
C TRP A 72 5.40 -20.76 -34.82
N ARG A 73 4.91 -19.81 -35.63
CA ARG A 73 3.57 -19.22 -35.48
C ARG A 73 2.45 -20.11 -36.04
N ARG A 74 2.77 -21.24 -36.68
CA ARG A 74 1.74 -22.15 -37.18
C ARG A 74 1.14 -22.93 -35.99
N PRO A 75 -0.17 -22.88 -35.76
CA PRO A 75 -0.79 -23.77 -34.80
C PRO A 75 -0.55 -25.21 -35.26
N THR A 76 0.05 -26.03 -34.39
CA THR A 76 0.12 -27.47 -34.61
C THR A 76 -1.31 -28.02 -34.78
N PRO A 77 -1.57 -28.84 -35.81
CA PRO A 77 -2.88 -29.45 -36.02
C PRO A 77 -3.28 -30.38 -34.86
#